data_AF-A0A6L3ETA4-F1
#
_entry.id   AF-A0A6L3ETA4-F1
#
_cell.length_a   1.000
_cell.length_b   1.000
_cell.length_c   1.000
_cell.angle_alpha   90.00
_cell.angle_beta   90.00
_cell.angle_gamma   90.00
#
_symmetry.space_group_name_H-M   'P 1'
#
loop_
_entity.id
_entity.type
_entity.pdbx_description
1 polymer ?
#
loop_
_entity_poly.entity_id
_entity_poly.type
_entity_poly.pdbx_seq_one_letter_code
_entity_poly.pdbx_strand_id
1 'polypeptide(L)'
;MRWVSPGADKQGYDFPIADTPLVSEVPTTEGDTSFEVNLNEINNINVDPATGARFLYLDVTTLSGASENAFHVWAGPNDYVETFPTDVNARNLAILNNPGSHDSRGIQVEAISRMTINNIYPNPIDWPIAYLPSSTAGGNVYVSIFDMDDGAQPPITFFFDSIPESAWSLTFNEPGVDDPDGVAAGVRCDLDGTSENNCNDQWTTPPYTITIPGNQANCDRFDLNDADCIPFTGGTLMARVNGGMYDTSSWEVKTNLPKTVDTTQSCAAFPIAVPPSMRSLAEPFSYPNSEDFDYPLAPPSFGQFVNHIRAVTLADATEGTVFKVSRGISNASYDFGWLKWNLGITGINGSGTSGDNAVLANSLTWPGYSMDYADHDDPGSVVADGISHVVRGYVEPGDATDQVAHVDDWVAASGSQLPAIAPAVNELIDEAPVLRLIVWDAADGSFGANGRYTIQQFALFKIIGYGNSNAEDEWLLLEFIGLDNSCGQLQKSGVDLVIDELQIIDIDTLQLEQPLTAQVTISNVGTVDIAHSWFTVDFYLNPSQTDPLPSGDMFGAASFTNLPVGAQKTISYTFSSGTNQQFNNALYAKVDSSDFIIETDKTNNVAAILNFKVSLNERFVYLPVVHR
;
A
#
# COMPACT_ATOMS: atom_id res chain seq x y z
N MET A 1 4.33 13.26 -18.41
CA MET A 1 2.87 13.09 -18.64
C MET A 1 2.27 14.45 -18.85
N ARG A 2 1.29 14.57 -19.74
CA ARG A 2 0.62 15.84 -20.06
C ARG A 2 -0.89 15.66 -19.92
N TRP A 3 -1.50 16.48 -19.08
CA TRP A 3 -2.94 16.53 -18.90
C TRP A 3 -3.54 17.59 -19.83
N VAL A 4 -4.71 17.34 -20.43
CA VAL A 4 -5.41 18.34 -21.24
C VAL A 4 -6.90 18.24 -20.93
N SER A 5 -7.47 19.29 -20.33
CA SER A 5 -8.93 19.41 -20.22
C SER A 5 -9.53 19.74 -21.58
N PRO A 6 -10.46 18.93 -22.12
CA PRO A 6 -11.28 19.34 -23.25
C PRO A 6 -12.40 20.25 -22.75
N GLY A 7 -12.29 21.57 -22.95
CA GLY A 7 -13.43 22.49 -22.82
C GLY A 7 -13.31 23.60 -21.78
N ALA A 8 -12.20 23.73 -21.05
CA ALA A 8 -11.96 24.92 -20.24
C ALA A 8 -11.76 26.14 -21.17
N ASP A 9 -12.84 26.91 -21.34
CA ASP A 9 -12.76 28.20 -22.02
C ASP A 9 -11.76 29.07 -21.25
N LYS A 10 -10.93 29.83 -21.98
CA LYS A 10 -9.73 30.52 -21.45
C LYS A 10 -10.01 31.56 -20.35
N GLN A 11 -11.25 31.71 -19.90
CA GLN A 11 -11.66 32.70 -18.94
C GLN A 11 -12.74 32.15 -17.99
N GLY A 12 -12.28 31.68 -16.83
CA GLY A 12 -13.02 31.82 -15.58
C GLY A 12 -13.47 30.51 -14.96
N TYR A 13 -13.03 30.33 -13.71
CA TYR A 13 -13.69 29.62 -12.61
C TYR A 13 -13.21 28.24 -12.14
N ASP A 14 -12.06 27.71 -12.57
CA ASP A 14 -11.46 26.54 -11.92
C ASP A 14 -9.99 26.79 -11.52
N PHE A 15 -9.78 27.58 -10.46
CA PHE A 15 -8.49 27.67 -9.78
C PHE A 15 -8.63 27.16 -8.34
N PRO A 16 -7.68 26.37 -7.81
CA PRO A 16 -7.61 26.12 -6.38
C PRO A 16 -7.35 27.45 -5.66
N ILE A 17 -8.16 27.71 -4.64
CA ILE A 17 -8.01 28.87 -3.75
C ILE A 17 -6.68 28.74 -3.02
N ALA A 18 -5.84 29.76 -3.17
CA ALA A 18 -4.46 29.85 -2.69
C ALA A 18 -4.32 30.05 -1.16
N ASP A 19 -4.89 29.16 -0.34
CA ASP A 19 -4.85 29.29 1.13
C ASP A 19 -4.45 28.02 1.89
N THR A 20 -3.52 27.21 1.37
CA THR A 20 -2.79 26.20 2.16
C THR A 20 -1.28 26.24 1.90
N PRO A 21 -0.43 26.18 2.95
CA PRO A 21 1.02 26.31 2.77
C PRO A 21 1.67 24.96 2.43
N LEU A 22 2.33 24.94 1.26
CA LEU A 22 3.50 24.13 0.91
C LEU A 22 3.38 22.59 1.03
N VAL A 23 2.74 21.98 0.03
CA VAL A 23 3.30 20.79 -0.60
C VAL A 23 3.73 21.25 -1.99
N SER A 24 5.02 21.09 -2.31
CA SER A 24 5.64 21.29 -3.63
C SER A 24 4.65 21.33 -4.79
N GLU A 25 4.10 22.51 -5.09
CA GLU A 25 3.17 22.71 -6.19
C GLU A 25 3.93 22.48 -7.49
N VAL A 26 3.44 21.54 -8.31
CA VAL A 26 3.78 21.52 -9.74
C VAL A 26 3.19 22.81 -10.30
N PRO A 27 4.01 23.79 -10.73
CA PRO A 27 3.50 25.09 -11.11
C PRO A 27 2.72 24.94 -12.42
N THR A 28 1.39 25.03 -12.34
CA THR A 28 0.61 25.38 -13.52
C THR A 28 0.84 26.88 -13.73
N THR A 29 1.36 27.25 -14.90
CA THR A 29 1.46 28.67 -15.22
C THR A 29 0.05 29.20 -15.40
N GLU A 30 -0.20 30.36 -14.78
CA GLU A 30 -1.48 31.09 -14.81
C GLU A 30 -2.03 31.15 -16.25
N GLY A 31 -3.07 30.36 -16.54
CA GLY A 31 -3.73 30.32 -17.85
C GLY A 31 -3.62 28.99 -18.63
N ASP A 32 -2.94 27.97 -18.11
CA ASP A 32 -2.91 26.64 -18.73
C ASP A 32 -3.96 25.69 -18.13
N THR A 33 -4.82 25.14 -18.98
CA THR A 33 -5.86 24.14 -18.66
C THR A 33 -5.28 22.71 -18.62
N SER A 34 -3.98 22.62 -18.31
CA SER A 34 -3.14 21.43 -18.40
C SER A 34 -2.15 21.42 -17.24
N PHE A 35 -1.90 20.26 -16.62
CA PHE A 35 -0.76 20.03 -15.73
C PHE A 35 0.16 18.97 -16.33
N GLU A 36 1.47 19.14 -16.17
CA GLU A 36 2.47 18.21 -16.69
C GLU A 36 3.31 17.66 -15.54
N VAL A 37 3.51 16.33 -15.54
CA VAL A 37 4.35 15.66 -14.54
C VAL A 37 5.58 15.07 -15.23
N ASN A 38 6.76 15.57 -14.87
CA ASN A 38 8.03 15.02 -15.33
C ASN A 38 8.45 13.85 -14.43
N LEU A 39 8.51 12.64 -14.98
CA LEU A 39 8.87 11.44 -14.21
C LEU A 39 10.30 11.46 -13.66
N ASN A 40 11.19 12.31 -14.19
CA ASN A 40 12.55 12.49 -13.64
C ASN A 40 12.57 13.36 -12.37
N GLU A 41 11.47 14.07 -12.08
CA GLU A 41 11.35 14.98 -10.94
C GLU A 41 10.57 14.35 -9.78
N ILE A 42 9.96 13.18 -10.00
CA ILE A 42 9.28 12.42 -8.94
C ILE A 42 10.30 11.48 -8.28
N ASN A 43 10.64 11.78 -7.03
CA ASN A 43 11.36 10.86 -6.17
C ASN A 43 10.35 9.84 -5.61
N ASN A 44 10.70 8.54 -5.60
CA ASN A 44 9.87 7.43 -5.07
C ASN A 44 8.67 6.95 -5.91
N ILE A 45 8.81 6.90 -7.24
CA ILE A 45 7.84 6.17 -8.08
C ILE A 45 7.86 4.68 -7.69
N ASN A 46 6.68 4.11 -7.41
CA ASN A 46 6.56 2.70 -7.07
C ASN A 46 6.98 1.84 -8.27
N VAL A 47 7.83 0.82 -8.07
CA VAL A 47 8.37 -0.02 -9.15
C VAL A 47 8.03 -1.47 -8.87
N ASP A 48 7.30 -2.12 -9.80
CA ASP A 48 7.11 -3.55 -9.80
C ASP A 48 8.47 -4.25 -9.95
N PRO A 49 8.92 -5.03 -8.95
CA PRO A 49 10.22 -5.69 -9.01
C PRO A 49 10.26 -6.89 -9.96
N ALA A 50 9.12 -7.48 -10.32
CA ALA A 50 9.05 -8.62 -11.23
C ALA A 50 9.09 -8.20 -12.70
N THR A 51 8.44 -7.08 -13.04
CA THR A 51 8.33 -6.60 -14.43
C THR A 51 9.19 -5.37 -14.71
N GLY A 52 9.63 -4.65 -13.67
CA GLY A 52 10.28 -3.35 -13.78
C GLY A 52 9.31 -2.21 -14.13
N ALA A 53 8.00 -2.47 -14.14
CA ALA A 53 6.97 -1.46 -14.38
C ALA A 53 6.99 -0.40 -13.29
N ARG A 54 6.62 0.84 -13.62
CA ARG A 54 6.62 1.98 -12.70
C ARG A 54 5.20 2.53 -12.59
N PHE A 55 4.68 2.68 -11.39
CA PHE A 55 3.31 3.13 -11.15
C PHE A 55 3.28 4.55 -10.58
N LEU A 56 2.44 5.40 -11.19
CA LEU A 56 2.04 6.68 -10.61
C LEU A 56 0.52 6.67 -10.42
N TYR A 57 0.08 7.01 -9.22
CA TYR A 57 -1.35 7.11 -8.90
C TYR A 57 -1.82 8.55 -9.07
N LEU A 58 -2.97 8.72 -9.73
CA LEU A 58 -3.70 9.98 -9.81
C LEU A 58 -5.01 9.80 -9.05
N ASP A 59 -5.18 10.54 -7.96
CA ASP A 59 -6.45 10.65 -7.25
C ASP A 59 -7.14 11.96 -7.66
N VAL A 60 -8.43 11.88 -7.98
CA VAL A 60 -9.24 13.02 -8.40
C VAL A 60 -10.41 13.15 -7.44
N THR A 61 -10.37 14.18 -6.60
CA THR A 61 -11.48 14.54 -5.71
C THR A 61 -12.30 15.68 -6.32
N THR A 62 -13.58 15.44 -6.56
CA THR A 62 -14.52 16.49 -6.99
C THR A 62 -15.04 17.27 -5.77
N LEU A 63 -14.88 18.60 -5.78
CA LEU A 63 -15.36 19.47 -4.70
C LEU A 63 -16.79 19.99 -4.92
N SER A 64 -17.14 20.33 -6.16
CA SER A 64 -18.48 20.77 -6.61
C SER A 64 -18.55 20.81 -8.14
N GLY A 65 -19.73 20.66 -8.76
CA GLY A 65 -19.88 20.79 -10.22
C GLY A 65 -21.33 20.73 -10.69
N ALA A 66 -21.58 21.22 -11.92
CA ALA A 66 -22.91 21.21 -12.58
C ALA A 66 -22.83 20.91 -14.10
N SER A 67 -21.65 20.59 -14.62
CA SER A 67 -21.40 20.18 -16.02
C SER A 67 -20.63 18.87 -16.06
N GLU A 68 -20.80 18.10 -17.14
CA GLU A 68 -19.95 16.95 -17.45
C GLU A 68 -18.49 17.40 -17.54
N ASN A 69 -17.69 16.94 -16.58
CA ASN A 69 -16.26 17.23 -16.54
C ASN A 69 -15.52 15.92 -16.73
N ALA A 70 -14.94 15.75 -17.91
CA ALA A 70 -14.06 14.63 -18.22
C ALA A 70 -12.63 15.13 -18.39
N PHE A 71 -11.68 14.22 -18.20
CA PHE A 71 -10.27 14.50 -18.37
C PHE A 71 -9.62 13.44 -19.26
N HIS A 72 -8.72 13.89 -20.13
CA HIS A 72 -7.88 12.97 -20.91
C HIS A 72 -6.50 12.93 -20.28
N VAL A 73 -6.06 11.74 -19.89
CA VAL A 73 -4.71 11.50 -19.37
C VAL A 73 -3.83 10.99 -20.50
N TRP A 74 -2.73 11.70 -20.78
CA TRP A 74 -1.74 11.26 -21.75
C TRP A 74 -0.38 11.04 -21.09
N ALA A 75 0.18 9.87 -21.33
CA ALA A 75 1.47 9.48 -20.81
C ALA A 75 2.37 8.96 -21.94
N GLY A 76 3.53 9.58 -22.07
CA GLY A 76 4.50 9.31 -23.13
C GLY A 76 5.69 10.28 -23.06
N PRO A 77 6.81 9.99 -23.74
CA PRO A 77 7.87 10.97 -24.00
C PRO A 77 7.32 12.28 -24.58
N ASN A 78 8.05 13.38 -24.37
CA ASN A 78 7.75 14.68 -24.99
C ASN A 78 8.19 14.73 -26.46
N ASP A 79 8.11 13.62 -27.20
CA ASP A 79 8.51 13.56 -28.60
C ASP A 79 7.39 14.03 -29.51
N TYR A 80 6.86 15.22 -29.23
CA TYR A 80 6.26 16.07 -30.26
C TYR A 80 7.32 16.37 -31.32
N VAL A 81 7.51 15.41 -32.24
CA VAL A 81 8.27 15.63 -33.45
C VAL A 81 7.36 16.45 -34.35
N GLU A 82 7.56 17.76 -34.28
CA GLU A 82 6.88 18.83 -35.04
C GLU A 82 5.61 19.43 -34.40
N THR A 83 5.51 20.75 -34.55
CA THR A 83 4.33 21.54 -34.22
C THR A 83 3.13 21.02 -35.01
N PHE A 84 2.17 20.40 -34.33
CA PHE A 84 0.93 20.00 -34.96
C PHE A 84 0.08 21.22 -35.35
N PRO A 85 -0.67 21.14 -36.46
CA PRO A 85 -1.66 22.15 -36.78
C PRO A 85 -2.67 22.34 -35.65
N THR A 86 -2.99 23.60 -35.33
CA THR A 86 -4.05 23.93 -34.36
C THR A 86 -5.43 23.51 -34.87
N ASP A 87 -5.63 23.45 -36.18
CA ASP A 87 -6.82 22.90 -36.82
C ASP A 87 -6.91 21.38 -36.62
N VAL A 88 -8.08 20.90 -36.14
CA VAL A 88 -8.31 19.49 -35.77
C VAL A 88 -8.18 18.56 -36.97
N ASN A 89 -8.69 18.95 -38.14
CA ASN A 89 -8.64 18.10 -39.33
C ASN A 89 -7.21 18.00 -39.89
N ALA A 90 -6.50 19.12 -39.95
CA ALA A 90 -5.09 19.13 -40.36
C ALA A 90 -4.19 18.37 -39.38
N ARG A 91 -4.51 18.40 -38.07
CA ARG A 91 -3.84 17.62 -37.03
C ARG A 91 -4.06 16.12 -37.20
N ASN A 92 -5.30 15.69 -37.39
CA ASN A 92 -5.63 14.29 -37.64
C ASN A 92 -4.93 13.78 -38.90
N LEU A 93 -4.86 14.60 -39.96
CA LEU A 93 -4.09 14.26 -41.17
C LEU A 93 -2.58 14.19 -40.91
N ALA A 94 -2.04 15.07 -40.08
CA ALA A 94 -0.61 15.11 -39.74
C ALA A 94 -0.18 13.89 -38.91
N ILE A 95 -1.02 13.46 -37.96
CA ILE A 95 -0.83 12.23 -37.16
C ILE A 95 -0.92 10.99 -38.07
N LEU A 96 -1.94 10.93 -38.93
CA LEU A 96 -2.13 9.82 -39.86
C LEU A 96 -0.95 9.65 -40.83
N ASN A 97 -0.38 10.77 -41.29
CA ASN A 97 0.76 10.76 -42.22
C ASN A 97 2.11 10.52 -41.51
N ASN A 98 2.17 10.66 -40.18
CA ASN A 98 3.37 10.43 -39.38
C ASN A 98 3.04 9.53 -38.18
N PRO A 99 2.64 8.26 -38.37
CA PRO A 99 2.19 7.39 -37.28
C PRO A 99 3.26 7.08 -36.21
N GLY A 100 4.54 7.41 -36.48
CA GLY A 100 5.63 7.33 -35.50
C GLY A 100 5.98 8.66 -34.81
N SER A 101 5.18 9.73 -35.01
CA SER A 101 5.35 11.01 -34.32
C SER A 101 4.83 10.99 -32.88
N HIS A 102 4.19 9.89 -32.47
CA HIS A 102 3.71 9.65 -31.12
C HIS A 102 3.97 8.19 -30.77
N ASP A 103 4.77 7.96 -29.74
CA ASP A 103 5.05 6.63 -29.19
C ASP A 103 4.86 6.73 -27.68
N SER A 104 4.04 5.85 -27.08
CA SER A 104 3.90 5.80 -25.63
C SER A 104 5.19 5.34 -24.94
N ARG A 105 6.14 4.76 -25.70
CA ARG A 105 7.40 4.14 -25.25
C ARG A 105 7.21 3.21 -24.05
N GLY A 106 6.12 2.44 -24.09
CA GLY A 106 5.79 1.47 -23.05
C GLY A 106 5.15 2.08 -21.81
N ILE A 107 4.60 3.29 -21.88
CA ILE A 107 3.73 3.81 -20.82
C ILE A 107 2.28 3.41 -21.12
N GLN A 108 1.62 2.82 -20.12
CA GLN A 108 0.21 2.43 -20.14
C GLN A 108 -0.54 3.27 -19.10
N VAL A 109 -1.75 3.70 -19.45
CA VAL A 109 -2.67 4.39 -18.54
C VAL A 109 -3.83 3.44 -18.28
N GLU A 110 -4.11 3.18 -17.01
CA GLU A 110 -5.11 2.22 -16.58
C GLU A 110 -6.02 2.85 -15.52
N ALA A 111 -7.26 2.40 -15.47
CA ALA A 111 -8.18 2.78 -14.41
C ALA A 111 -7.98 1.90 -13.17
N ILE A 112 -7.93 2.52 -12.00
CA ILE A 112 -8.05 1.81 -10.73
C ILE A 112 -9.37 2.25 -10.10
N SER A 113 -10.26 1.28 -9.86
CA SER A 113 -11.60 1.48 -9.29
C SER A 113 -12.59 2.22 -10.20
N ARG A 114 -12.32 3.46 -10.63
CA ARG A 114 -13.25 4.26 -11.43
C ARG A 114 -12.58 5.03 -12.57
N MET A 115 -13.25 5.11 -13.71
CA MET A 115 -12.80 5.88 -14.87
C MET A 115 -13.96 6.57 -15.57
N THR A 116 -13.83 7.88 -15.79
CA THR A 116 -14.78 8.65 -16.61
C THR A 116 -14.23 8.76 -18.02
N ILE A 117 -15.04 8.39 -19.01
CA ILE A 117 -14.69 8.41 -20.43
C ILE A 117 -15.60 9.39 -21.14
N ASN A 118 -15.01 10.32 -21.89
CA ASN A 118 -15.76 11.15 -22.83
C ASN A 118 -15.57 10.60 -24.24
N ASN A 119 -16.70 10.34 -24.90
CA ASN A 119 -16.74 9.87 -26.26
C ASN A 119 -17.26 10.95 -27.21
N ILE A 120 -16.40 11.34 -28.14
CA ILE A 120 -16.69 12.34 -29.16
C ILE A 120 -16.74 11.74 -30.57
N TYR A 121 -16.75 10.41 -30.70
CA TYR A 121 -16.63 9.73 -31.99
C TYR A 121 -17.57 8.52 -32.13
N PRO A 122 -18.32 8.41 -33.24
CA PRO A 122 -19.41 7.42 -33.37
C PRO A 122 -18.96 6.00 -33.75
N ASN A 123 -17.66 5.73 -33.85
CA ASN A 123 -17.17 4.38 -34.19
C ASN A 123 -16.94 3.54 -32.93
N PRO A 124 -16.88 2.20 -33.04
CA PRO A 124 -16.47 1.35 -31.95
C PRO A 124 -15.10 1.77 -31.41
N ILE A 125 -14.96 1.79 -30.09
CA ILE A 125 -13.71 2.11 -29.42
C ILE A 125 -13.34 1.00 -28.44
N ASP A 126 -12.07 0.62 -28.46
CA ASP A 126 -11.48 -0.36 -27.57
C ASP A 126 -10.73 0.38 -26.46
N TRP A 127 -11.14 0.17 -25.21
CA TRP A 127 -10.61 0.85 -24.04
C TRP A 127 -9.95 -0.13 -23.08
N PRO A 128 -8.71 0.13 -22.62
CA PRO A 128 -8.14 -0.63 -21.52
C PRO A 128 -8.87 -0.25 -20.22
N ILE A 129 -9.43 -1.25 -19.55
CA ILE A 129 -10.20 -1.06 -18.32
C ILE A 129 -9.36 -1.39 -17.08
N ALA A 130 -8.68 -2.53 -17.07
CA ALA A 130 -7.84 -2.94 -15.96
C ALA A 130 -6.78 -3.95 -16.41
N TYR A 131 -5.55 -3.83 -15.89
CA TYR A 131 -4.59 -4.93 -15.98
C TYR A 131 -4.85 -5.97 -14.90
N LEU A 132 -4.90 -7.24 -15.30
CA LEU A 132 -5.08 -8.37 -14.40
C LEU A 132 -3.84 -9.27 -14.47
N PRO A 133 -3.16 -9.56 -13.35
CA PRO A 133 -2.04 -10.48 -13.34
C PRO A 133 -2.47 -11.93 -13.58
N SER A 134 -1.53 -12.81 -13.92
CA SER A 134 -1.82 -14.23 -14.17
C SER A 134 -2.45 -14.96 -12.98
N SER A 135 -2.21 -14.48 -11.75
CA SER A 135 -2.80 -15.03 -10.52
C SER A 135 -4.32 -14.87 -10.43
N THR A 136 -4.93 -14.10 -11.34
CA THR A 136 -6.37 -13.87 -11.37
C THR A 136 -7.14 -14.87 -12.23
N ALA A 137 -6.42 -15.80 -12.89
CA ALA A 137 -7.02 -16.84 -13.73
C ALA A 137 -8.13 -17.60 -12.99
N GLY A 138 -9.29 -17.76 -13.62
CA GLY A 138 -10.47 -18.40 -13.03
C GLY A 138 -11.30 -17.54 -12.07
N GLY A 139 -10.85 -16.31 -11.75
CA GLY A 139 -11.58 -15.35 -10.92
C GLY A 139 -12.67 -14.59 -11.67
N ASN A 140 -13.29 -13.62 -11.00
CA ASN A 140 -14.31 -12.74 -11.59
C ASN A 140 -13.93 -11.26 -11.47
N VAL A 141 -14.20 -10.50 -12.54
CA VAL A 141 -14.22 -9.03 -12.55
C VAL A 141 -15.66 -8.56 -12.68
N TYR A 142 -16.03 -7.55 -11.92
CA TYR A 142 -17.32 -6.89 -11.94
C TYR A 142 -17.16 -5.50 -12.51
N VAL A 143 -17.92 -5.18 -13.54
CA VAL A 143 -17.91 -3.86 -14.18
C VAL A 143 -19.28 -3.23 -14.05
N SER A 144 -19.36 -1.99 -13.58
CA SER A 144 -20.57 -1.17 -13.63
C SER A 144 -20.33 0.04 -14.53
N ILE A 145 -21.35 0.48 -15.26
CA ILE A 145 -21.27 1.68 -16.09
C ILE A 145 -22.38 2.64 -15.66
N PHE A 146 -22.01 3.88 -15.40
CA PHE A 146 -22.90 5.00 -15.13
C PHE A 146 -23.10 5.79 -16.42
N ASP A 147 -24.35 6.19 -16.67
CA ASP A 147 -24.73 7.03 -17.81
C ASP A 147 -24.41 6.34 -19.15
N MET A 148 -25.10 5.23 -19.41
CA MET A 148 -24.87 4.39 -20.59
C MET A 148 -25.99 4.61 -21.61
N ASP A 149 -26.01 5.77 -22.25
CA ASP A 149 -27.12 6.18 -23.11
C ASP A 149 -26.74 6.51 -24.54
N ASP A 150 -25.73 7.33 -24.80
CA ASP A 150 -25.26 7.59 -26.16
C ASP A 150 -23.78 7.20 -26.38
N GLY A 151 -22.93 7.17 -25.36
CA GLY A 151 -21.45 7.11 -25.37
C GLY A 151 -20.80 5.75 -25.10
N ALA A 152 -21.61 4.82 -24.59
CA ALA A 152 -21.24 3.44 -24.27
C ALA A 152 -22.38 2.47 -24.65
N GLN A 153 -23.07 2.74 -25.76
CA GLN A 153 -24.24 1.96 -26.15
C GLN A 153 -23.90 0.47 -26.36
N PRO A 154 -24.76 -0.44 -25.88
CA PRO A 154 -24.70 -1.85 -26.21
C PRO A 154 -24.66 -2.14 -27.72
N PRO A 155 -24.12 -3.31 -28.12
CA PRO A 155 -23.51 -4.33 -27.28
C PRO A 155 -22.12 -3.92 -26.76
N ILE A 156 -21.76 -4.43 -25.58
CA ILE A 156 -20.45 -4.21 -24.95
C ILE A 156 -19.67 -5.52 -24.99
N THR A 157 -18.49 -5.53 -25.61
CA THR A 157 -17.64 -6.73 -25.67
C THR A 157 -16.41 -6.57 -24.79
N PHE A 158 -16.22 -7.50 -23.86
CA PHE A 158 -15.01 -7.60 -23.06
C PHE A 158 -14.07 -8.67 -23.62
N PHE A 159 -12.77 -8.36 -23.67
CA PHE A 159 -11.73 -9.27 -24.14
C PHE A 159 -10.40 -8.97 -23.44
N PHE A 160 -9.46 -9.92 -23.45
CA PHE A 160 -8.09 -9.67 -22.97
C PHE A 160 -7.18 -9.40 -24.15
N ASP A 161 -6.31 -8.40 -24.06
CA ASP A 161 -5.29 -8.12 -25.09
C ASP A 161 -4.27 -9.27 -25.28
N SER A 162 -4.06 -10.07 -24.23
CA SER A 162 -3.16 -11.22 -24.20
C SER A 162 -3.78 -12.51 -24.73
N ILE A 163 -5.09 -12.52 -24.99
CA ILE A 163 -5.82 -13.67 -25.54
C ILE A 163 -6.44 -13.27 -26.88
N PRO A 164 -6.30 -14.07 -27.95
CA PRO A 164 -7.03 -13.79 -29.18
C PRO A 164 -8.54 -13.67 -28.92
N GLU A 165 -9.18 -12.59 -29.37
CA GLU A 165 -10.63 -12.34 -29.16
C GLU A 165 -11.50 -13.51 -29.67
N SER A 166 -11.06 -14.17 -30.74
CA SER A 166 -11.70 -15.37 -31.29
C SER A 166 -11.62 -16.61 -30.40
N ALA A 167 -10.67 -16.62 -29.46
CA ALA A 167 -10.52 -17.67 -28.47
C ALA A 167 -11.31 -17.35 -27.21
N TRP A 168 -11.35 -16.08 -26.79
CA TRP A 168 -12.12 -15.66 -25.63
C TRP A 168 -12.58 -14.20 -25.76
N SER A 169 -13.89 -13.99 -25.63
CA SER A 169 -14.53 -12.69 -25.45
C SER A 169 -15.94 -12.88 -24.91
N LEU A 170 -16.46 -11.89 -24.19
CA LEU A 170 -17.82 -11.89 -23.65
C LEU A 170 -18.56 -10.66 -24.16
N THR A 171 -19.71 -10.85 -24.80
CA THR A 171 -20.54 -9.74 -25.28
C THR A 171 -21.81 -9.67 -24.46
N PHE A 172 -22.10 -8.49 -23.91
CA PHE A 172 -23.24 -8.20 -23.05
C PHE A 172 -24.23 -7.24 -23.71
N ASN A 173 -25.47 -7.28 -23.22
CA ASN A 173 -26.62 -6.50 -23.69
C ASN A 173 -26.85 -6.66 -25.21
N GLU A 174 -26.64 -7.86 -25.73
CA GLU A 174 -27.05 -8.17 -27.10
C GLU A 174 -28.59 -8.15 -27.19
N PRO A 175 -29.17 -7.44 -28.17
CA PRO A 175 -30.63 -7.32 -28.26
C PRO A 175 -31.35 -8.68 -28.32
N GLY A 176 -32.15 -8.97 -27.30
CA GLY A 176 -32.97 -10.18 -27.21
C GLY A 176 -32.22 -11.45 -26.80
N VAL A 177 -30.99 -11.31 -26.29
CA VAL A 177 -30.14 -12.42 -25.81
C VAL A 177 -29.82 -12.18 -24.34
N ASP A 178 -29.90 -13.24 -23.54
CA ASP A 178 -29.49 -13.19 -22.13
C ASP A 178 -27.97 -13.03 -22.04
N ASP A 179 -27.50 -12.29 -21.04
CA ASP A 179 -26.08 -12.02 -20.86
C ASP A 179 -25.30 -13.30 -20.50
N PRO A 180 -23.99 -13.36 -20.83
CA PRO A 180 -23.14 -14.51 -20.51
C PRO A 180 -23.07 -14.88 -19.03
N ASP A 181 -23.37 -13.94 -18.12
CA ASP A 181 -23.42 -14.19 -16.68
C ASP A 181 -24.82 -14.52 -16.13
N GLY A 182 -25.75 -14.84 -17.03
CA GLY A 182 -27.09 -15.35 -16.70
C GLY A 182 -28.12 -14.27 -16.37
N VAL A 183 -27.79 -13.00 -16.56
CA VAL A 183 -28.75 -11.90 -16.42
C VAL A 183 -29.63 -11.83 -17.67
N ALA A 184 -30.96 -11.82 -17.47
CA ALA A 184 -31.89 -11.88 -18.60
C ALA A 184 -31.81 -10.62 -19.47
N ALA A 185 -32.08 -10.78 -20.77
CA ALA A 185 -32.06 -9.70 -21.74
C ALA A 185 -32.89 -8.49 -21.25
N GLY A 186 -32.23 -7.34 -21.10
CA GLY A 186 -32.88 -6.10 -20.72
C GLY A 186 -33.06 -5.82 -19.22
N VAL A 187 -32.46 -6.64 -18.36
CA VAL A 187 -32.58 -6.44 -16.91
C VAL A 187 -31.61 -5.38 -16.36
N ARG A 188 -30.42 -5.20 -16.95
CA ARG A 188 -29.35 -4.34 -16.38
C ARG A 188 -29.62 -2.84 -16.40
N CYS A 189 -30.43 -2.42 -17.35
CA CYS A 189 -30.93 -1.07 -17.50
C CYS A 189 -32.41 -1.29 -17.75
N ASP A 190 -33.23 -1.18 -16.70
CA ASP A 190 -34.65 -1.53 -16.67
C ASP A 190 -35.33 -1.33 -18.04
N LEU A 191 -35.37 -2.41 -18.85
CA LEU A 191 -36.00 -2.38 -20.16
C LEU A 191 -37.50 -2.61 -19.96
N ASP A 192 -38.16 -1.76 -19.18
CA ASP A 192 -39.57 -1.91 -18.78
C ASP A 192 -40.56 -1.60 -19.93
N GLY A 193 -40.16 -1.93 -21.16
CA GLY A 193 -41.00 -1.92 -22.36
C GLY A 193 -41.46 -0.53 -22.82
N THR A 194 -41.07 0.55 -22.13
CA THR A 194 -41.37 1.91 -22.53
C THR A 194 -40.24 2.51 -23.36
N SER A 195 -40.55 3.22 -24.43
CA SER A 195 -39.59 3.69 -25.45
C SER A 195 -38.67 4.84 -25.00
N GLU A 196 -38.39 4.97 -23.70
CA GLU A 196 -37.50 5.99 -23.10
C GLU A 196 -36.47 5.32 -22.16
N ASN A 197 -36.12 4.04 -22.44
CA ASN A 197 -35.23 3.20 -21.64
C ASN A 197 -33.76 3.44 -21.98
N ASN A 198 -33.09 4.24 -21.16
CA ASN A 198 -31.65 4.42 -21.23
C ASN A 198 -31.05 4.42 -19.81
N CYS A 199 -29.80 4.01 -19.67
CA CYS A 199 -29.12 3.96 -18.38
C CYS A 199 -28.67 5.37 -17.93
N ASN A 200 -29.51 6.39 -18.17
CA ASN A 200 -29.19 7.80 -17.89
C ASN A 200 -29.09 8.05 -16.41
N ASP A 201 -28.06 8.79 -16.02
CA ASP A 201 -27.84 9.21 -14.64
C ASP A 201 -27.88 8.05 -13.62
N GLN A 202 -27.63 6.81 -14.04
CA GLN A 202 -27.67 5.63 -13.18
C GLN A 202 -26.62 4.58 -13.55
N TRP A 203 -26.25 3.78 -12.56
CA TRP A 203 -25.36 2.64 -12.74
C TRP A 203 -26.13 1.42 -13.27
N THR A 204 -25.53 0.72 -14.24
CA THR A 204 -25.98 -0.61 -14.67
C THR A 204 -26.12 -1.53 -13.46
N THR A 205 -27.31 -2.10 -13.26
CA THR A 205 -27.62 -2.94 -12.10
C THR A 205 -28.38 -4.19 -12.56
N PRO A 206 -27.86 -5.42 -12.37
CA PRO A 206 -26.59 -5.75 -11.70
C PRO A 206 -25.34 -5.31 -12.49
N PRO A 207 -24.12 -5.36 -11.89
CA PRO A 207 -22.85 -5.17 -12.60
C PRO A 207 -22.50 -6.36 -13.49
N TYR A 208 -21.82 -6.13 -14.62
CA TYR A 208 -21.38 -7.18 -15.55
C TYR A 208 -20.36 -8.08 -14.85
N THR A 209 -20.61 -9.39 -14.83
CA THR A 209 -19.65 -10.36 -14.27
C THR A 209 -18.84 -10.99 -15.40
N ILE A 210 -17.55 -10.73 -15.40
CA ILE A 210 -16.59 -11.20 -16.38
C ILE A 210 -15.72 -12.27 -15.74
N THR A 211 -15.92 -13.53 -16.14
CA THR A 211 -15.12 -14.65 -15.64
C THR A 211 -13.79 -14.73 -16.37
N ILE A 212 -12.68 -14.64 -15.64
CA ILE A 212 -11.33 -14.66 -16.19
C ILE A 212 -11.00 -16.10 -16.59
N PRO A 213 -10.54 -16.36 -17.84
CA PRO A 213 -10.20 -17.71 -18.28
C PRO A 213 -9.04 -18.30 -17.48
N GLY A 214 -8.87 -19.63 -17.57
CA GLY A 214 -7.70 -20.32 -17.03
C GLY A 214 -7.88 -21.02 -15.68
N ASN A 215 -9.12 -21.30 -15.26
CA ASN A 215 -9.36 -22.19 -14.13
C ASN A 215 -9.04 -23.66 -14.50
N GLN A 216 -7.76 -24.03 -14.44
CA GLN A 216 -7.34 -25.37 -14.86
C GLN A 216 -7.95 -26.52 -14.03
N ALA A 217 -8.49 -26.25 -12.84
CA ALA A 217 -9.16 -27.25 -12.02
C ALA A 217 -10.51 -27.70 -12.61
N ASN A 218 -11.16 -26.82 -13.40
CA ASN A 218 -12.47 -27.06 -14.00
C ASN A 218 -12.41 -27.35 -15.50
N CYS A 219 -11.25 -27.17 -16.13
CA CYS A 219 -11.04 -27.39 -17.57
C CYS A 219 -11.51 -28.79 -18.03
N ASP A 220 -12.55 -28.83 -18.85
CA ASP A 220 -12.89 -29.99 -19.67
C ASP A 220 -12.03 -30.02 -20.93
N ARG A 221 -10.91 -30.74 -20.84
CA ARG A 221 -9.98 -30.97 -21.96
C ARG A 221 -10.60 -31.57 -23.23
N PHE A 222 -11.86 -31.98 -23.19
CA PHE A 222 -12.59 -32.49 -24.36
C PHE A 222 -13.46 -31.43 -25.06
N ASP A 223 -13.68 -30.27 -24.44
CA ASP A 223 -14.30 -29.11 -25.08
C ASP A 223 -13.21 -28.08 -25.45
N LEU A 224 -13.03 -27.88 -26.76
CA LEU A 224 -12.02 -26.95 -27.29
C LEU A 224 -12.39 -25.49 -27.11
N ASN A 225 -13.63 -25.19 -26.70
CA ASN A 225 -14.11 -23.83 -26.45
C ASN A 225 -14.28 -23.54 -24.95
N ASP A 226 -13.84 -24.45 -24.07
CA ASP A 226 -13.92 -24.24 -22.64
C ASP A 226 -12.96 -23.12 -22.20
N ALA A 227 -13.54 -22.03 -21.67
CA ALA A 227 -12.79 -20.88 -21.17
C ALA A 227 -11.84 -21.26 -20.01
N ASP A 228 -12.18 -22.29 -19.24
CA ASP A 228 -11.34 -22.78 -18.15
C ASP A 228 -10.04 -23.44 -18.67
N CYS A 229 -10.05 -23.92 -19.92
CA CYS A 229 -8.90 -24.50 -20.60
C CYS A 229 -8.00 -23.47 -21.30
N ILE A 230 -8.44 -22.21 -21.43
CA ILE A 230 -7.66 -21.15 -22.06
C ILE A 230 -6.66 -20.62 -21.03
N PRO A 231 -5.34 -20.82 -21.23
CA PRO A 231 -4.36 -20.36 -20.25
C PRO A 231 -4.34 -18.83 -20.19
N PHE A 232 -4.53 -18.29 -18.99
CA PHE A 232 -4.37 -16.87 -18.74
C PHE A 232 -3.01 -16.57 -18.10
N THR A 233 -2.18 -15.80 -18.80
CA THR A 233 -0.83 -15.43 -18.34
C THR A 233 -0.78 -13.99 -17.83
N GLY A 234 -1.94 -13.39 -17.54
CA GLY A 234 -2.08 -11.96 -17.28
C GLY A 234 -2.33 -11.18 -18.57
N GLY A 235 -2.92 -9.99 -18.44
CA GLY A 235 -3.25 -9.13 -19.57
C GLY A 235 -4.18 -7.98 -19.19
N THR A 236 -4.38 -7.07 -20.12
CA THR A 236 -5.30 -5.95 -20.00
C THR A 236 -6.69 -6.39 -20.40
N LEU A 237 -7.66 -6.25 -19.49
CA LEU A 237 -9.07 -6.35 -19.80
C LEU A 237 -9.48 -5.12 -20.61
N MET A 238 -9.95 -5.35 -21.82
CA MET A 238 -10.42 -4.36 -22.75
C MET A 238 -11.95 -4.36 -22.81
N ALA A 239 -12.59 -3.20 -22.95
CA ALA A 239 -13.97 -3.10 -23.40
C ALA A 239 -14.02 -2.47 -24.78
N ARG A 240 -14.76 -3.11 -25.67
CA ARG A 240 -15.24 -2.54 -26.92
C ARG A 240 -16.67 -2.06 -26.72
N VAL A 241 -16.89 -0.77 -26.94
CA VAL A 241 -18.22 -0.14 -26.92
C VAL A 241 -18.48 0.60 -28.21
N ASN A 242 -19.74 0.68 -28.62
CA ASN A 242 -20.12 1.60 -29.69
C ASN A 242 -20.03 3.03 -29.16
N GLY A 243 -19.32 3.88 -29.90
CA GLY A 243 -19.13 5.24 -29.47
C GLY A 243 -20.32 6.14 -29.74
N GLY A 244 -20.57 7.03 -28.78
CA GLY A 244 -21.53 8.12 -28.88
C GLY A 244 -20.94 9.41 -29.37
N MET A 245 -21.82 10.31 -29.79
CA MET A 245 -21.42 11.65 -30.15
C MET A 245 -21.65 12.59 -28.96
N TYR A 246 -20.57 13.02 -28.31
CA TYR A 246 -20.57 13.97 -27.19
C TYR A 246 -21.22 13.44 -25.92
N ASP A 247 -20.81 12.26 -25.48
CA ASP A 247 -21.36 11.68 -24.25
C ASP A 247 -20.25 11.23 -23.28
N THR A 248 -20.57 11.24 -21.99
CA THR A 248 -19.65 10.97 -20.89
C THR A 248 -20.18 9.81 -20.04
N SER A 249 -19.52 8.65 -20.08
CA SER A 249 -19.85 7.51 -19.21
C SER A 249 -18.81 7.32 -18.13
N SER A 250 -19.21 6.86 -16.95
CA SER A 250 -18.28 6.48 -15.88
C SER A 250 -18.30 4.98 -15.64
N TRP A 251 -17.12 4.38 -15.49
CA TRP A 251 -16.91 2.95 -15.36
C TRP A 251 -16.38 2.66 -13.97
N GLU A 252 -16.96 1.69 -13.28
CA GLU A 252 -16.47 1.16 -12.02
C GLU A 252 -16.02 -0.29 -12.22
N VAL A 253 -14.81 -0.61 -11.79
CA VAL A 253 -14.20 -1.92 -11.95
C VAL A 253 -13.86 -2.46 -10.57
N LYS A 254 -14.47 -3.60 -10.23
CA LYS A 254 -14.23 -4.31 -8.98
C LYS A 254 -13.77 -5.71 -9.31
N THR A 255 -12.63 -6.12 -8.79
CA THR A 255 -12.11 -7.46 -9.03
C THR A 255 -12.26 -8.29 -7.76
N ASN A 256 -12.86 -9.48 -7.83
CA ASN A 256 -12.80 -10.45 -6.72
C ASN A 256 -11.45 -11.18 -6.76
N LEU A 257 -10.34 -10.45 -6.71
CA LEU A 257 -9.00 -11.05 -6.62
C LEU A 257 -8.73 -11.50 -5.18
N PRO A 258 -7.78 -12.43 -4.98
CA PRO A 258 -7.12 -12.55 -3.69
C PRO A 258 -6.70 -11.16 -3.22
N LYS A 259 -7.20 -10.79 -2.04
CA LYS A 259 -7.08 -9.45 -1.46
C LYS A 259 -5.64 -8.99 -1.53
N THR A 260 -5.39 -7.93 -2.28
CA THR A 260 -4.58 -6.86 -1.70
C THR A 260 -5.42 -6.35 -0.54
N VAL A 261 -4.88 -6.44 0.68
CA VAL A 261 -5.50 -5.86 1.88
C VAL A 261 -6.08 -4.52 1.50
N ASP A 262 -7.36 -4.32 1.78
CA ASP A 262 -8.00 -3.02 1.61
C ASP A 262 -7.19 -2.03 2.47
N THR A 263 -6.32 -1.25 1.80
CA THR A 263 -5.52 -0.20 2.44
C THR A 263 -6.40 0.99 2.81
N THR A 264 -7.71 0.91 2.62
CA THR A 264 -8.66 1.95 2.95
C THR A 264 -9.57 1.54 4.12
N GLN A 265 -9.22 2.07 5.30
CA GLN A 265 -10.09 2.31 6.47
C GLN A 265 -10.41 1.18 7.48
N SER A 266 -9.91 -0.06 7.37
CA SER A 266 -10.06 -1.03 8.48
C SER A 266 -8.74 -1.64 8.92
N CYS A 267 -8.50 -1.65 10.24
CA CYS A 267 -7.36 -2.32 10.87
C CYS A 267 -7.52 -3.85 10.96
N ALA A 268 -8.27 -4.43 10.03
CA ALA A 268 -8.48 -5.86 9.96
C ALA A 268 -7.12 -6.56 9.77
N ALA A 269 -6.77 -7.43 10.71
CA ALA A 269 -5.58 -8.25 10.67
C ALA A 269 -5.97 -9.73 10.66
N PHE A 270 -5.03 -10.59 10.27
CA PHE A 270 -5.16 -12.03 10.42
C PHE A 270 -4.72 -12.44 11.83
N PRO A 271 -5.29 -13.53 12.39
CA PRO A 271 -5.06 -13.93 13.78
C PRO A 271 -3.70 -14.65 13.96
N ILE A 272 -2.64 -14.02 13.48
CA ILE A 272 -1.25 -14.47 13.53
C ILE A 272 -0.43 -13.27 14.02
N ALA A 273 0.42 -13.50 15.02
CA ALA A 273 1.39 -12.53 15.46
C ALA A 273 2.81 -13.06 15.40
N VAL A 274 3.75 -12.16 15.08
CA VAL A 274 5.18 -12.41 14.97
C VAL A 274 5.97 -11.40 15.83
N PRO A 275 7.14 -11.76 16.36
CA PRO A 275 7.99 -10.82 17.09
C PRO A 275 8.83 -9.96 16.12
N PRO A 276 9.20 -8.72 16.49
CA PRO A 276 10.10 -7.87 15.71
C PRO A 276 11.53 -8.43 15.70
N SER A 277 11.86 -9.26 16.69
CA SER A 277 13.16 -9.91 16.83
C SER A 277 13.34 -11.12 15.90
N MET A 278 12.30 -11.54 15.15
CA MET A 278 12.45 -12.63 14.21
C MET A 278 13.50 -12.31 13.15
N ARG A 279 14.20 -13.34 12.70
CA ARG A 279 15.25 -13.21 11.68
C ARG A 279 14.91 -14.00 10.45
N SER A 280 15.23 -13.41 9.30
CA SER A 280 15.12 -14.09 8.03
C SER A 280 16.09 -15.27 7.99
N LEU A 281 15.81 -16.23 7.10
CA LEU A 281 16.67 -17.40 6.91
C LEU A 281 18.13 -17.01 6.64
N ALA A 282 19.09 -17.73 7.24
CA ALA A 282 20.50 -17.33 7.21
C ALA A 282 21.33 -18.08 6.15
N GLU A 283 20.97 -19.33 5.83
CA GLU A 283 21.69 -20.25 4.93
C GLU A 283 20.71 -21.35 4.44
N PRO A 284 21.00 -22.11 3.37
CA PRO A 284 20.13 -23.21 2.93
C PRO A 284 19.86 -24.27 4.03
N PHE A 285 20.69 -24.35 5.07
CA PHE A 285 20.50 -25.26 6.20
C PHE A 285 19.38 -24.87 7.17
N SER A 286 18.89 -23.62 7.11
CA SER A 286 17.73 -23.16 7.89
C SER A 286 16.41 -23.29 7.14
N TYR A 287 16.47 -23.52 5.82
CA TYR A 287 15.30 -23.78 5.00
C TYR A 287 14.78 -25.20 5.26
N PRO A 288 13.46 -25.42 5.39
CA PRO A 288 12.91 -26.76 5.59
C PRO A 288 13.23 -27.66 4.39
N ASN A 289 13.53 -28.95 4.63
CA ASN A 289 13.64 -29.91 3.54
C ASN A 289 12.25 -30.13 2.92
N SER A 290 12.19 -30.63 1.69
CA SER A 290 10.90 -30.89 1.03
C SER A 290 10.00 -31.86 1.79
N GLU A 291 10.59 -32.76 2.60
CA GLU A 291 9.86 -33.71 3.44
C GLU A 291 9.35 -33.12 4.76
N ASP A 292 9.81 -31.91 5.13
CA ASP A 292 9.37 -31.21 6.33
C ASP A 292 8.08 -30.39 6.09
N PHE A 293 7.70 -30.16 4.82
CA PHE A 293 6.47 -29.47 4.46
C PHE A 293 5.28 -30.43 4.52
N ASP A 294 4.25 -30.05 5.28
CA ASP A 294 2.94 -30.67 5.20
C ASP A 294 2.10 -30.05 4.05
N TYR A 295 2.32 -28.76 3.78
CA TYR A 295 1.73 -28.04 2.66
C TYR A 295 2.65 -26.89 2.19
N PRO A 296 2.75 -26.60 0.88
CA PRO A 296 2.13 -27.33 -0.24
C PRO A 296 2.83 -28.66 -0.52
N LEU A 297 2.11 -29.61 -1.15
CA LEU A 297 2.66 -30.93 -1.48
C LEU A 297 3.87 -30.88 -2.44
N ALA A 298 3.98 -29.80 -3.22
CA ALA A 298 5.12 -29.46 -4.04
C ALA A 298 5.79 -28.21 -3.47
N PRO A 299 6.62 -28.34 -2.41
CA PRO A 299 7.17 -27.19 -1.71
C PRO A 299 8.16 -26.42 -2.59
N PRO A 300 8.22 -25.08 -2.45
CA PRO A 300 9.19 -24.28 -3.16
C PRO A 300 10.62 -24.66 -2.74
N SER A 301 11.56 -24.47 -3.64
CA SER A 301 12.99 -24.55 -3.35
C SER A 301 13.50 -23.18 -2.90
N PHE A 302 14.47 -23.16 -1.98
CA PHE A 302 15.08 -21.91 -1.50
C PHE A 302 15.59 -21.00 -2.63
N GLY A 303 16.02 -21.59 -3.77
CA GLY A 303 16.50 -20.84 -4.92
C GLY A 303 15.45 -20.01 -5.66
N GLN A 304 14.15 -20.19 -5.36
CA GLN A 304 13.07 -19.39 -5.96
C GLN A 304 12.93 -18.00 -5.30
N PHE A 305 13.47 -17.79 -4.10
CA PHE A 305 13.40 -16.50 -3.39
C PHE A 305 14.59 -15.60 -3.75
N VAL A 306 14.58 -15.09 -4.98
CA VAL A 306 15.71 -14.31 -5.54
C VAL A 306 15.98 -13.00 -4.80
N ASN A 307 14.99 -12.45 -4.10
CA ASN A 307 15.07 -11.19 -3.35
C ASN A 307 15.36 -11.40 -1.85
N HIS A 308 15.54 -12.64 -1.40
CA HIS A 308 15.72 -12.92 0.02
C HIS A 308 17.06 -12.38 0.56
N ILE A 309 16.98 -11.52 1.57
CA ILE A 309 18.14 -11.06 2.34
C ILE A 309 18.33 -11.97 3.55
N ARG A 310 19.57 -12.41 3.76
CA ARG A 310 19.91 -13.40 4.79
C ARG A 310 20.10 -12.79 6.17
N ALA A 311 19.59 -13.48 7.19
CA ALA A 311 19.81 -13.19 8.61
C ALA A 311 19.48 -11.75 9.07
N VAL A 312 18.59 -11.06 8.36
CA VAL A 312 18.14 -9.70 8.71
C VAL A 312 16.98 -9.77 9.70
N THR A 313 16.81 -8.71 10.50
CA THR A 313 15.65 -8.57 11.40
C THR A 313 14.40 -8.21 10.59
N LEU A 314 13.22 -8.26 11.21
CA LEU A 314 12.00 -7.76 10.55
C LEU A 314 12.12 -6.27 10.18
N ALA A 315 12.73 -5.45 11.04
CA ALA A 315 12.91 -4.02 10.79
C ALA A 315 13.84 -3.72 9.60
N ASP A 316 14.80 -4.61 9.34
CA ASP A 316 15.76 -4.50 8.22
C ASP A 316 15.29 -5.29 6.98
N ALA A 317 14.11 -5.90 7.02
CA ALA A 317 13.61 -6.73 5.93
C ALA A 317 13.14 -5.88 4.75
N THR A 318 13.37 -6.38 3.53
CA THR A 318 12.78 -5.83 2.31
C THR A 318 11.84 -6.86 1.68
N GLU A 319 10.95 -6.41 0.80
CA GLU A 319 10.05 -7.30 0.05
C GLU A 319 10.80 -8.52 -0.53
N GLY A 320 10.19 -9.70 -0.39
CA GLY A 320 10.76 -10.99 -0.79
C GLY A 320 11.68 -11.63 0.25
N THR A 321 11.88 -10.99 1.41
CA THR A 321 12.63 -11.59 2.52
C THR A 321 11.83 -12.71 3.17
N VAL A 322 12.38 -13.93 3.14
CA VAL A 322 11.73 -15.12 3.70
C VAL A 322 12.11 -15.38 5.16
N PHE A 323 11.10 -15.67 5.98
CA PHE A 323 11.18 -16.02 7.39
C PHE A 323 10.62 -17.43 7.60
N LYS A 324 11.28 -18.22 8.46
CA LYS A 324 10.67 -19.42 9.04
C LYS A 324 10.40 -19.11 10.50
N VAL A 325 9.13 -19.07 10.88
CA VAL A 325 8.70 -18.81 12.25
C VAL A 325 8.16 -20.09 12.86
N SER A 326 8.68 -20.45 14.04
CA SER A 326 8.23 -21.61 14.81
C SER A 326 7.35 -21.21 15.98
N ARG A 327 6.37 -22.05 16.28
CA ARG A 327 5.52 -21.91 17.45
C ARG A 327 6.23 -22.47 18.67
N GLY A 328 6.84 -21.59 19.47
CA GLY A 328 7.42 -22.00 20.76
C GLY A 328 6.35 -22.37 21.80
N ILE A 329 6.65 -23.30 22.71
CA ILE A 329 5.91 -23.53 23.97
C ILE A 329 6.79 -23.16 25.19
N SER A 330 8.06 -22.78 24.95
CA SER A 330 9.02 -22.40 26.00
C SER A 330 9.67 -21.04 25.71
N ASN A 331 9.97 -20.32 26.79
CA ASN A 331 10.29 -18.87 26.86
C ASN A 331 11.52 -18.39 26.05
N ALA A 332 12.15 -19.24 25.24
CA ALA A 332 13.38 -18.95 24.52
C ALA A 332 13.26 -19.04 22.98
N SER A 333 12.07 -19.37 22.43
CA SER A 333 11.92 -19.68 20.99
C SER A 333 10.50 -19.39 20.46
N TYR A 334 9.85 -18.32 20.92
CA TYR A 334 8.55 -17.90 20.38
C TYR A 334 8.77 -17.04 19.14
N ASP A 335 8.64 -17.63 17.95
CA ASP A 335 8.80 -16.88 16.69
C ASP A 335 7.44 -16.56 16.01
N PHE A 336 6.32 -17.17 16.45
CA PHE A 336 4.96 -16.68 16.17
C PHE A 336 3.90 -17.26 17.13
N GLY A 337 2.68 -16.73 17.09
CA GLY A 337 1.51 -17.29 17.80
C GLY A 337 0.17 -17.02 17.12
N TRP A 338 -0.78 -17.93 17.35
CA TRP A 338 -2.18 -17.75 16.96
C TRP A 338 -2.88 -16.79 17.91
N LEU A 339 -3.80 -15.99 17.39
CA LEU A 339 -4.54 -14.98 18.14
C LEU A 339 -6.03 -15.31 18.24
N LYS A 340 -6.71 -14.68 19.18
CA LYS A 340 -8.17 -14.63 19.25
C LYS A 340 -8.63 -13.20 19.47
N TRP A 341 -9.68 -12.82 18.74
CA TRP A 341 -10.15 -11.44 18.68
C TRP A 341 -10.97 -11.01 19.88
N ASN A 342 -11.74 -11.92 20.49
CA ASN A 342 -12.52 -11.64 21.70
C ASN A 342 -12.27 -12.69 22.79
N LEU A 343 -11.81 -12.26 23.97
CA LEU A 343 -11.63 -13.11 25.16
C LEU A 343 -12.95 -13.60 25.77
N GLY A 344 -14.06 -12.94 25.42
CA GLY A 344 -15.38 -13.19 25.95
C GLY A 344 -16.01 -14.48 25.51
N ILE A 345 -15.61 -15.02 24.36
CA ILE A 345 -16.15 -16.27 23.83
C ILE A 345 -15.74 -17.40 24.78
N THR A 346 -16.71 -17.94 25.50
CA THR A 346 -16.55 -19.12 26.38
C THR A 346 -17.42 -20.25 25.84
N GLY A 347 -17.20 -21.49 26.26
CA GLY A 347 -18.21 -22.53 26.01
C GLY A 347 -18.32 -23.04 24.56
N ILE A 348 -17.44 -22.63 23.65
CA ILE A 348 -17.00 -23.52 22.55
C ILE A 348 -16.03 -24.62 23.08
N ASN A 349 -15.98 -24.70 24.42
CA ASN A 349 -15.49 -25.71 25.36
C ASN A 349 -14.04 -25.61 25.82
N GLY A 350 -13.89 -24.89 26.93
CA GLY A 350 -13.00 -25.11 28.08
C GLY A 350 -11.78 -26.00 27.88
N SER A 351 -10.59 -25.43 27.99
CA SER A 351 -9.31 -26.16 28.12
C SER A 351 -9.01 -27.22 27.05
N GLY A 352 -9.72 -27.23 25.92
CA GLY A 352 -9.64 -28.29 24.92
C GLY A 352 -10.09 -27.87 23.53
N THR A 353 -9.20 -27.16 22.83
CA THR A 353 -8.95 -27.12 21.37
C THR A 353 -10.12 -26.98 20.38
N SER A 354 -11.17 -27.80 20.41
CA SER A 354 -12.12 -27.92 19.29
C SER A 354 -12.90 -26.65 18.91
N GLY A 355 -13.32 -25.85 19.89
CA GLY A 355 -14.07 -24.62 19.63
C GLY A 355 -13.24 -23.43 19.22
N ASP A 356 -12.14 -23.22 19.94
CA ASP A 356 -11.14 -22.20 19.61
C ASP A 356 -10.60 -22.44 18.20
N ASN A 357 -10.42 -23.71 17.79
CA ASN A 357 -10.00 -24.07 16.44
C ASN A 357 -11.00 -23.65 15.37
N ALA A 358 -12.31 -23.83 15.60
CA ALA A 358 -13.33 -23.45 14.62
C ALA A 358 -13.45 -21.92 14.49
N VAL A 359 -13.36 -21.19 15.60
CA VAL A 359 -13.33 -19.72 15.57
C VAL A 359 -12.06 -19.25 14.86
N LEU A 360 -10.89 -19.78 15.22
CA LEU A 360 -9.63 -19.40 14.58
C LEU A 360 -9.60 -19.74 13.09
N ALA A 361 -10.04 -20.95 12.69
CA ALA A 361 -10.07 -21.35 11.28
C ALA A 361 -10.92 -20.40 10.45
N ASN A 362 -12.09 -20.01 10.97
CA ASN A 362 -12.92 -19.01 10.30
C ASN A 362 -12.32 -17.60 10.39
N SER A 363 -11.62 -17.24 11.46
CA SER A 363 -10.86 -15.97 11.53
C SER A 363 -9.71 -15.90 10.52
N LEU A 364 -9.24 -17.04 10.01
CA LEU A 364 -8.22 -17.14 8.97
C LEU A 364 -8.80 -17.09 7.55
N THR A 365 -10.13 -17.17 7.37
CA THR A 365 -10.74 -16.88 6.07
C THR A 365 -10.88 -15.37 5.91
N TRP A 366 -11.17 -14.88 4.70
CA TRP A 366 -11.56 -13.47 4.52
C TRP A 366 -13.05 -13.33 4.23
N PRO A 367 -13.77 -12.36 4.86
CA PRO A 367 -13.27 -11.31 5.76
C PRO A 367 -12.96 -11.79 7.17
N GLY A 368 -13.16 -13.09 7.40
CA GLY A 368 -12.92 -13.74 8.67
C GLY A 368 -13.79 -13.12 9.76
N TYR A 369 -13.32 -13.19 10.99
CA TYR A 369 -14.03 -12.68 12.15
C TYR A 369 -13.40 -11.45 12.78
N SER A 370 -12.32 -10.88 12.25
CA SER A 370 -11.66 -9.72 12.87
C SER A 370 -12.60 -8.51 13.05
N MET A 371 -13.60 -8.37 12.18
CA MET A 371 -14.61 -7.31 12.20
C MET A 371 -16.06 -7.82 12.37
N ASP A 372 -16.24 -9.05 12.88
CA ASP A 372 -17.57 -9.67 12.97
C ASP A 372 -18.28 -9.37 14.30
N TYR A 373 -19.10 -8.32 14.28
CA TYR A 373 -19.92 -7.89 15.43
C TYR A 373 -21.35 -8.43 15.41
N ALA A 374 -21.67 -9.38 14.53
CA ALA A 374 -22.99 -10.00 14.48
C ALA A 374 -23.23 -10.94 15.67
N ASP A 375 -24.50 -11.21 15.96
CA ASP A 375 -24.89 -12.20 16.96
C ASP A 375 -24.82 -13.61 16.36
N HIS A 376 -23.99 -14.46 16.95
CA HIS A 376 -23.81 -15.86 16.56
C HIS A 376 -24.34 -16.84 17.61
N ASP A 377 -25.09 -16.34 18.61
CA ASP A 377 -25.49 -17.10 19.79
C ASP A 377 -24.29 -17.75 20.53
N ASP A 378 -23.10 -17.13 20.42
CA ASP A 378 -21.89 -17.63 21.05
C ASP A 378 -21.99 -17.47 22.59
N PRO A 379 -21.62 -18.51 23.38
CA PRO A 379 -21.59 -18.37 24.82
C PRO A 379 -20.43 -17.46 25.24
N GLY A 380 -20.59 -16.69 26.32
CA GLY A 380 -19.52 -15.78 26.74
C GLY A 380 -19.91 -14.68 27.70
N SER A 381 -18.92 -13.85 28.05
CA SER A 381 -19.08 -12.77 29.02
C SER A 381 -18.49 -11.41 28.63
N VAL A 382 -17.59 -11.33 27.65
CA VAL A 382 -17.08 -10.05 27.14
C VAL A 382 -17.85 -9.70 25.87
N VAL A 383 -18.57 -8.60 25.94
CA VAL A 383 -19.37 -8.01 24.86
C VAL A 383 -18.76 -6.66 24.52
N ALA A 384 -18.81 -6.27 23.26
CA ALA A 384 -18.33 -4.95 22.85
C ALA A 384 -19.27 -3.85 23.35
N ASP A 385 -18.78 -2.61 23.50
CA ASP A 385 -19.61 -1.50 23.93
C ASP A 385 -20.79 -1.27 22.97
N GLY A 386 -21.97 -1.04 23.56
CA GLY A 386 -23.22 -0.94 22.81
C GLY A 386 -23.79 -2.27 22.30
N ILE A 387 -23.14 -3.41 22.53
CA ILE A 387 -23.57 -4.74 22.07
C ILE A 387 -24.03 -5.60 23.26
N SER A 388 -25.18 -6.27 23.14
CA SER A 388 -25.77 -7.10 24.21
C SER A 388 -25.39 -8.58 24.17
N HIS A 389 -24.68 -9.00 23.13
CA HIS A 389 -24.25 -10.38 22.86
C HIS A 389 -22.73 -10.45 22.63
N VAL A 390 -22.20 -11.65 22.68
CA VAL A 390 -20.77 -11.91 22.45
C VAL A 390 -20.50 -11.86 20.95
N VAL A 391 -19.42 -11.16 20.57
CA VAL A 391 -19.02 -10.99 19.17
C VAL A 391 -17.76 -11.79 18.86
N ARG A 392 -17.54 -12.09 17.57
CA ARG A 392 -16.31 -12.75 17.10
C ARG A 392 -15.23 -11.75 16.65
N GLY A 393 -15.64 -10.50 16.44
CA GLY A 393 -14.83 -9.29 16.22
C GLY A 393 -13.79 -9.02 17.29
N TYR A 394 -12.84 -8.15 16.96
CA TYR A 394 -11.86 -7.66 17.92
C TYR A 394 -12.52 -6.89 19.06
N VAL A 395 -12.15 -7.24 20.29
CA VAL A 395 -12.48 -6.49 21.49
C VAL A 395 -11.24 -6.46 22.37
N GLU A 396 -10.74 -5.27 22.69
CA GLU A 396 -9.48 -5.16 23.43
C GLU A 396 -9.57 -5.86 24.81
N PRO A 397 -8.59 -6.72 25.16
CA PRO A 397 -8.46 -7.33 26.48
C PRO A 397 -8.38 -6.34 27.67
N GLY A 398 -9.54 -5.90 28.16
CA GLY A 398 -9.64 -5.01 29.32
C GLY A 398 -10.35 -3.69 29.00
N ASP A 399 -10.57 -3.39 27.73
CA ASP A 399 -11.36 -2.26 27.26
C ASP A 399 -12.40 -2.75 26.24
N ALA A 400 -13.65 -2.87 26.67
CA ALA A 400 -14.74 -3.29 25.79
C ALA A 400 -15.18 -2.20 24.80
N THR A 401 -14.74 -0.95 25.00
CA THR A 401 -15.07 0.16 24.11
C THR A 401 -14.19 0.17 22.86
N ASP A 402 -13.03 -0.48 22.92
CA ASP A 402 -12.15 -0.62 21.76
C ASP A 402 -12.50 -1.86 20.93
N GLN A 403 -12.90 -1.59 19.69
CA GLN A 403 -13.39 -2.55 18.70
C GLN A 403 -12.55 -2.51 17.43
N VAL A 404 -11.42 -1.81 17.42
CA VAL A 404 -10.54 -1.76 16.25
C VAL A 404 -9.11 -1.94 16.72
N ALA A 405 -8.42 -2.96 16.22
CA ALA A 405 -7.06 -3.22 16.64
C ALA A 405 -6.11 -2.10 16.17
N HIS A 406 -5.40 -1.48 17.11
CA HIS A 406 -4.40 -0.45 16.88
C HIS A 406 -3.06 -0.81 17.53
N VAL A 407 -2.03 -0.04 17.17
CA VAL A 407 -0.77 -0.05 17.92
C VAL A 407 -1.05 0.37 19.36
N ASP A 408 -0.32 -0.24 20.30
CA ASP A 408 -0.48 -0.20 21.76
C ASP A 408 -1.64 -1.01 22.34
N ASP A 409 -2.58 -1.48 21.52
CA ASP A 409 -3.68 -2.29 22.03
C ASP A 409 -3.20 -3.70 22.41
N TRP A 410 -3.98 -4.34 23.28
CA TRP A 410 -3.78 -5.74 23.62
C TRP A 410 -4.51 -6.68 22.67
N VAL A 411 -3.92 -7.83 22.39
CA VAL A 411 -4.58 -8.96 21.71
C VAL A 411 -4.29 -10.25 22.47
N ALA A 412 -5.28 -11.15 22.51
CA ALA A 412 -5.14 -12.39 23.25
C ALA A 412 -4.58 -13.53 22.39
N ALA A 413 -3.75 -14.37 23.01
CA ALA A 413 -3.29 -15.60 22.41
C ALA A 413 -4.41 -16.64 22.29
N SER A 414 -4.41 -17.40 21.20
CA SER A 414 -5.25 -18.59 21.02
C SER A 414 -4.50 -19.86 21.45
N GLY A 415 -5.23 -20.81 22.03
CA GLY A 415 -4.73 -22.15 22.34
C GLY A 415 -4.73 -23.12 21.16
N SER A 416 -5.26 -22.71 20.00
CA SER A 416 -5.43 -23.54 18.81
C SER A 416 -4.12 -24.07 18.25
N GLN A 417 -4.19 -25.12 17.41
CA GLN A 417 -3.02 -25.73 16.79
C GLN A 417 -3.21 -25.89 15.29
N LEU A 418 -2.12 -25.77 14.53
CA LEU A 418 -2.13 -25.86 13.07
C LEU A 418 -2.89 -27.08 12.51
N PRO A 419 -2.76 -28.32 13.01
CA PRO A 419 -3.46 -29.45 12.39
C PRO A 419 -4.99 -29.31 12.41
N ALA A 420 -5.55 -28.52 13.33
CA ALA A 420 -6.99 -28.28 13.38
C ALA A 420 -7.46 -27.10 12.52
N ILE A 421 -6.54 -26.23 12.08
CA ILE A 421 -6.83 -25.08 11.22
C ILE A 421 -6.15 -25.20 9.84
N ALA A 422 -5.46 -26.31 9.58
CA ALA A 422 -4.72 -26.59 8.36
C ALA A 422 -5.54 -26.36 7.08
N PRO A 423 -6.84 -26.73 6.97
CA PRO A 423 -7.62 -26.42 5.77
C PRO A 423 -7.67 -24.92 5.44
N ALA A 424 -7.82 -24.05 6.44
CA ALA A 424 -7.83 -22.61 6.23
C ALA A 424 -6.43 -22.09 5.84
N VAL A 425 -5.37 -22.63 6.44
CA VAL A 425 -4.00 -22.25 6.09
C VAL A 425 -3.61 -22.72 4.69
N ASN A 426 -4.10 -23.89 4.23
CA ASN A 426 -3.91 -24.36 2.86
C ASN A 426 -4.51 -23.39 1.85
N GLU A 427 -5.72 -22.91 2.10
CA GLU A 427 -6.40 -21.90 1.26
C GLU A 427 -5.56 -20.62 1.18
N LEU A 428 -5.02 -20.14 2.31
CA LEU A 428 -4.10 -18.99 2.30
C LEU A 428 -2.80 -19.23 1.53
N ILE A 429 -2.28 -20.47 1.52
CA ILE A 429 -1.08 -20.80 0.72
C ILE A 429 -1.41 -20.86 -0.77
N ASP A 430 -2.57 -21.42 -1.13
CA ASP A 430 -3.00 -21.59 -2.52
C ASP A 430 -3.37 -20.25 -3.17
N GLU A 431 -4.08 -19.40 -2.45
CA GLU A 431 -4.46 -18.07 -2.92
C GLU A 431 -3.30 -17.07 -2.85
N ALA A 432 -2.28 -17.36 -2.02
CA ALA A 432 -1.14 -16.49 -1.73
C ALA A 432 -1.52 -15.00 -1.49
N PRO A 433 -2.56 -14.70 -0.68
CA PRO A 433 -2.98 -13.34 -0.44
C PRO A 433 -1.93 -12.62 0.42
N VAL A 434 -1.89 -11.29 0.32
CA VAL A 434 -1.12 -10.48 1.25
C VAL A 434 -1.92 -10.39 2.55
N LEU A 435 -1.31 -10.83 3.64
CA LEU A 435 -1.89 -10.89 4.96
C LEU A 435 -1.30 -9.79 5.83
N ARG A 436 -2.16 -9.06 6.54
CA ARG A 436 -1.73 -8.17 7.62
C ARG A 436 -1.59 -8.97 8.91
N LEU A 437 -0.38 -9.07 9.44
CA LEU A 437 -0.05 -9.75 10.68
C LEU A 437 0.29 -8.72 11.77
N ILE A 438 0.03 -9.08 13.02
CA ILE A 438 0.42 -8.28 14.18
C ILE A 438 1.90 -8.51 14.50
N VAL A 439 2.64 -7.43 14.71
CA VAL A 439 3.99 -7.46 15.28
C VAL A 439 3.88 -7.17 16.78
N TRP A 440 4.28 -8.10 17.65
CA TRP A 440 4.20 -7.95 19.12
C TRP A 440 5.54 -7.61 19.75
N ASP A 441 5.63 -7.01 20.94
CA ASP A 441 6.91 -6.88 21.68
C ASP A 441 6.90 -7.59 23.04
N ALA A 442 5.83 -7.41 23.82
CA ALA A 442 5.74 -7.97 25.17
C ALA A 442 4.57 -8.95 25.34
N ALA A 443 4.86 -10.09 25.97
CA ALA A 443 3.85 -10.90 26.65
C ALA A 443 3.73 -10.41 28.11
N ASP A 444 2.53 -10.38 28.68
CA ASP A 444 2.26 -9.96 30.07
C ASP A 444 2.87 -10.88 31.17
N GLY A 445 3.87 -11.69 30.82
CA GLY A 445 4.44 -12.74 31.65
C GLY A 445 3.70 -14.08 31.55
N SER A 446 2.53 -14.12 30.90
CA SER A 446 1.79 -15.35 30.59
C SER A 446 2.03 -15.75 29.13
N PHE A 447 2.57 -16.95 28.92
CA PHE A 447 2.71 -17.53 27.58
C PHE A 447 1.65 -18.60 27.32
N GLY A 448 1.31 -18.86 26.05
CA GLY A 448 0.32 -19.86 25.64
C GLY A 448 -1.12 -19.33 25.57
N ALA A 449 -2.13 -20.21 25.66
CA ALA A 449 -3.56 -19.92 25.39
C ALA A 449 -4.22 -18.79 26.21
N ASN A 450 -3.50 -18.25 27.21
CA ASN A 450 -3.94 -17.16 28.08
C ASN A 450 -3.00 -15.94 28.04
N GLY A 451 -1.98 -15.95 27.18
CA GLY A 451 -1.09 -14.81 26.98
C GLY A 451 -1.80 -13.64 26.33
N ARG A 452 -1.29 -12.44 26.60
CA ARG A 452 -1.69 -11.20 25.93
C ARG A 452 -0.46 -10.57 25.31
N TYR A 453 -0.64 -10.02 24.13
CA TYR A 453 0.39 -9.36 23.36
C TYR A 453 0.01 -7.92 23.12
N THR A 454 0.94 -7.00 23.32
CA THR A 454 0.78 -5.61 22.88
C THR A 454 1.12 -5.52 21.40
N ILE A 455 0.23 -4.95 20.60
CA ILE A 455 0.46 -4.66 19.19
C ILE A 455 1.47 -3.51 19.09
N GLN A 456 2.60 -3.71 18.41
CA GLN A 456 3.59 -2.65 18.16
C GLN A 456 3.47 -2.07 16.76
N GLN A 457 3.16 -2.94 15.81
CA GLN A 457 3.09 -2.60 14.42
C GLN A 457 2.29 -3.67 13.69
N PHE A 458 1.99 -3.40 12.42
CA PHE A 458 1.51 -4.41 11.50
C PHE A 458 2.55 -4.64 10.41
N ALA A 459 2.58 -5.85 9.88
CA ALA A 459 3.46 -6.21 8.78
C ALA A 459 2.72 -7.11 7.80
N LEU A 460 3.07 -6.96 6.52
CA LEU A 460 2.45 -7.63 5.40
C LEU A 460 3.26 -8.86 5.01
N PHE A 461 2.61 -10.02 4.94
CA PHE A 461 3.24 -11.29 4.59
C PHE A 461 2.39 -12.11 3.63
N LYS A 462 3.04 -13.02 2.90
CA LYS A 462 2.38 -14.19 2.30
C LYS A 462 2.79 -15.44 3.06
N ILE A 463 1.86 -16.38 3.25
CA ILE A 463 2.20 -17.70 3.76
C ILE A 463 2.58 -18.57 2.57
N ILE A 464 3.78 -19.13 2.60
CA ILE A 464 4.36 -19.92 1.51
C ILE A 464 4.21 -21.41 1.76
N GLY A 465 4.22 -21.81 3.03
CA GLY A 465 4.15 -23.20 3.43
C GLY A 465 4.18 -23.37 4.94
N TYR A 466 3.92 -24.58 5.39
CA TYR A 466 4.04 -24.93 6.80
C TYR A 466 4.47 -26.37 7.00
N GLY A 467 4.91 -26.67 8.22
CA GLY A 467 5.11 -28.03 8.71
C GLY A 467 4.65 -28.16 10.15
N ASN A 468 4.14 -29.33 10.50
CA ASN A 468 3.63 -29.69 11.81
C ASN A 468 3.89 -31.20 12.07
N SER A 469 5.11 -31.63 11.74
CA SER A 469 5.54 -33.01 11.97
C SER A 469 5.42 -33.43 13.44
N ASN A 470 5.43 -32.49 14.39
CA ASN A 470 4.94 -32.62 15.77
C ASN A 470 4.39 -31.28 16.27
N ALA A 471 3.47 -31.29 17.25
CA ALA A 471 2.87 -30.07 17.81
C ALA A 471 3.86 -29.12 18.51
N GLU A 472 5.08 -29.58 18.80
CA GLU A 472 6.19 -28.79 19.36
C GLU A 472 7.10 -28.19 18.27
N ASP A 473 6.93 -28.61 17.00
CA ASP A 473 7.72 -28.23 15.83
C ASP A 473 6.83 -27.58 14.74
N GLU A 474 5.71 -26.99 15.13
CA GLU A 474 4.82 -26.26 14.23
C GLU A 474 5.53 -24.99 13.70
N TRP A 475 5.62 -24.83 12.37
CA TRP A 475 6.26 -23.66 11.76
C TRP A 475 5.51 -23.15 10.53
N LEU A 476 5.59 -21.84 10.27
CA LEU A 476 5.17 -21.19 9.04
C LEU A 476 6.38 -20.65 8.28
N LEU A 477 6.36 -20.77 6.96
CA LEU A 477 7.27 -20.10 6.06
C LEU A 477 6.55 -18.87 5.49
N LEU A 478 7.08 -17.69 5.77
CA LEU A 478 6.48 -16.41 5.43
C LEU A 478 7.38 -15.65 4.47
N GLU A 479 6.81 -15.02 3.45
CA GLU A 479 7.48 -14.04 2.60
C GLU A 479 7.03 -12.64 3.02
N PHE A 480 7.98 -11.80 3.40
CA PHE A 480 7.72 -10.42 3.79
C PHE A 480 7.43 -9.54 2.57
N ILE A 481 6.40 -8.72 2.66
CA ILE A 481 5.98 -7.76 1.62
C ILE A 481 6.34 -6.34 2.04
N GLY A 482 6.06 -5.96 3.29
CA GLY A 482 6.35 -4.62 3.81
C GLY A 482 5.82 -4.42 5.21
N LEU A 483 6.22 -3.31 5.85
CA LEU A 483 5.58 -2.85 7.09
C LEU A 483 4.28 -2.13 6.74
N ASP A 484 3.26 -2.30 7.57
CA ASP A 484 1.98 -1.60 7.42
C ASP A 484 1.77 -0.60 8.54
N ASN A 485 1.80 0.68 8.17
CA ASN A 485 1.57 1.81 9.07
C ASN A 485 0.17 2.42 8.89
N SER A 486 -0.72 1.78 8.11
CA SER A 486 -2.08 2.28 7.84
C SER A 486 -3.06 2.06 9.00
N CYS A 487 -2.74 1.14 9.91
CA CYS A 487 -3.59 0.74 11.02
C CYS A 487 -3.10 1.38 12.31
N GLY A 488 -3.83 2.39 12.81
CA GLY A 488 -3.57 2.93 14.14
C GLY A 488 -2.59 4.09 14.22
N GLN A 489 -2.88 5.15 13.47
CA GLN A 489 -2.93 6.45 14.13
C GLN A 489 -4.30 7.10 13.86
N LEU A 490 -5.30 6.80 14.70
CA LEU A 490 -5.84 7.96 15.41
C LEU A 490 -4.66 8.40 16.25
N GLN A 491 -4.02 9.52 15.88
CA GLN A 491 -2.91 10.04 16.66
C GLN A 491 -3.28 9.94 18.14
N LYS A 492 -2.49 9.18 18.88
CA LYS A 492 -2.59 9.10 20.33
C LYS A 492 -2.73 10.54 20.83
N SER A 493 -3.79 10.82 21.59
CA SER A 493 -4.04 12.19 22.06
C SER A 493 -2.82 12.66 22.87
N GLY A 494 -1.98 13.51 22.30
CA GLY A 494 -0.67 13.79 22.87
C GLY A 494 0.18 14.69 21.99
N VAL A 495 1.29 15.13 22.56
CA VAL A 495 2.33 15.87 21.84
C VAL A 495 3.21 14.87 21.10
N ASP A 496 3.72 15.23 19.92
CA ASP A 496 4.69 14.41 19.19
C ASP A 496 5.70 15.33 18.50
N LEU A 497 6.90 15.48 19.06
CA LEU A 497 7.94 16.29 18.43
C LEU A 497 8.68 15.45 17.38
N VAL A 498 9.02 16.08 16.27
CA VAL A 498 9.77 15.43 15.20
C VAL A 498 10.87 16.37 14.73
N ILE A 499 12.01 15.81 14.31
CA ILE A 499 12.95 16.54 13.47
C ILE A 499 12.57 16.30 12.00
N ASP A 500 12.01 17.33 11.35
CA ASP A 500 11.61 17.28 9.94
C ASP A 500 12.83 17.25 9.01
N GLU A 501 13.86 18.02 9.36
CA GLU A 501 15.06 18.17 8.55
C GLU A 501 16.26 18.57 9.39
N LEU A 502 17.42 17.99 9.11
CA LEU A 502 18.72 18.43 9.60
C LEU A 502 19.65 18.66 8.41
N GLN A 503 20.19 19.87 8.30
CA GLN A 503 21.06 20.27 7.20
C GLN A 503 22.25 21.11 7.66
N ILE A 504 23.29 21.16 6.84
CA ILE A 504 24.43 22.07 7.00
C ILE A 504 24.31 23.15 5.92
N ILE A 505 24.27 24.41 6.33
CA ILE A 505 24.13 25.57 5.44
C ILE A 505 25.52 26.14 5.16
N ASP A 506 25.72 26.66 3.94
CA ASP A 506 26.97 27.23 3.39
C ASP A 506 28.06 26.22 2.97
N ILE A 507 27.69 25.19 2.18
CA ILE A 507 28.62 24.17 1.65
C ILE A 507 29.14 24.55 0.25
N ASP A 508 29.86 25.66 0.11
CA ASP A 508 30.67 25.87 -1.11
C ASP A 508 32.10 25.33 -0.94
N THR A 509 32.63 25.29 0.29
CA THR A 509 33.84 24.52 0.66
C THR A 509 34.01 24.50 2.17
N LEU A 510 33.88 23.31 2.79
CA LEU A 510 34.16 23.13 4.22
C LEU A 510 35.66 23.24 4.47
N GLN A 511 36.08 24.39 4.99
CA GLN A 511 37.47 24.68 5.32
C GLN A 511 37.70 24.54 6.82
N LEU A 512 38.85 23.97 7.19
CA LEU A 512 39.29 23.92 8.59
C LEU A 512 39.28 25.34 9.19
N GLU A 513 38.82 25.46 10.44
CA GLU A 513 38.71 26.72 11.21
C GLU A 513 37.68 27.73 10.69
N GLN A 514 36.94 27.44 9.61
CA GLN A 514 35.75 28.23 9.27
C GLN A 514 34.56 27.82 10.13
N PRO A 515 33.68 28.77 10.47
CA PRO A 515 32.42 28.47 11.14
C PRO A 515 31.52 27.62 10.23
N LEU A 516 30.94 26.56 10.81
CA LEU A 516 29.91 25.75 10.20
C LEU A 516 28.55 26.18 10.74
N THR A 517 27.55 26.36 9.89
CA THR A 517 26.17 26.56 10.35
C THR A 517 25.35 25.30 10.09
N ALA A 518 24.84 24.68 11.15
CA ALA A 518 23.83 23.64 11.05
C ALA A 518 22.44 24.27 11.21
N GLN A 519 21.45 23.72 10.52
CA GLN A 519 20.04 24.08 10.68
C GLN A 519 19.22 22.81 10.91
N VAL A 520 18.33 22.86 11.89
CA VAL A 520 17.35 21.81 12.16
C VAL A 520 15.95 22.42 12.13
N THR A 521 15.02 21.74 11.47
CA THR A 521 13.60 22.07 11.50
C THR A 521 12.90 21.02 12.35
N ILE A 522 12.10 21.48 13.30
CA ILE A 522 11.29 20.64 14.17
C ILE A 522 9.80 20.95 13.99
N SER A 523 8.95 19.95 14.17
CA SER A 523 7.50 20.09 14.18
C SER A 523 6.90 19.44 15.42
N ASN A 524 5.69 19.87 15.81
CA ASN A 524 4.82 19.07 16.67
C ASN A 524 3.79 18.43 15.75
N VAL A 525 4.02 17.17 15.37
CA VAL A 525 3.09 16.43 14.51
C VAL A 525 1.90 15.89 15.29
N GLY A 526 1.94 15.94 16.64
CA GLY A 526 0.94 15.47 17.61
C GLY A 526 -0.46 16.07 17.49
N THR A 527 -1.38 15.70 18.38
CA THR A 527 -2.75 16.26 18.47
C THR A 527 -2.93 17.29 19.58
N VAL A 528 -1.92 17.47 20.44
CA VAL A 528 -1.96 18.39 21.57
C VAL A 528 -0.88 19.45 21.42
N ASP A 529 -1.25 20.72 21.65
CA ASP A 529 -0.31 21.82 21.70
C ASP A 529 0.67 21.66 22.87
N ILE A 530 1.94 21.95 22.65
CA ILE A 530 2.84 22.22 23.77
C ILE A 530 2.51 23.62 24.28
N ALA A 531 1.78 23.72 25.39
CA ALA A 531 1.45 24.99 26.01
C ALA A 531 2.08 25.09 27.40
N HIS A 532 3.14 25.90 27.54
CA HIS A 532 3.82 26.23 28.80
C HIS A 532 4.73 25.15 29.41
N SER A 533 4.95 24.04 28.72
CA SER A 533 5.99 23.07 29.05
C SER A 533 7.27 23.40 28.28
N TRP A 534 8.42 23.33 28.94
CA TRP A 534 9.69 23.64 28.32
C TRP A 534 10.36 22.39 27.75
N PHE A 535 11.02 22.53 26.61
CA PHE A 535 11.80 21.48 25.96
C PHE A 535 13.02 22.08 25.26
N THR A 536 14.02 21.25 24.97
CA THR A 536 15.30 21.66 24.35
C THR A 536 15.54 21.00 23.01
N VAL A 537 16.21 21.73 22.11
CA VAL A 537 16.77 21.21 20.87
C VAL A 537 18.29 21.33 20.95
N ASP A 538 18.98 20.20 20.98
CA ASP A 538 20.43 20.13 21.16
C ASP A 538 21.14 19.60 19.92
N PHE A 539 22.35 20.10 19.66
CA PHE A 539 23.22 19.63 18.60
C PHE A 539 24.48 18.95 19.16
N TYR A 540 24.86 17.82 18.58
CA TYR A 540 26.02 17.02 18.97
C TYR A 540 26.92 16.73 17.78
N LEU A 541 28.23 16.87 17.99
CA LEU A 541 29.24 16.58 16.96
C LEU A 541 30.08 15.40 17.41
N ASN A 542 30.10 14.35 16.60
CA ASN A 542 30.78 13.09 16.90
C ASN A 542 30.47 12.55 18.31
N PRO A 543 29.18 12.37 18.69
CA PRO A 543 28.84 11.84 20.00
C PRO A 543 29.43 10.44 20.20
N SER A 544 29.74 10.10 21.45
CA SER A 544 30.42 8.84 21.78
C SER A 544 29.46 7.65 21.93
N GLN A 545 28.16 7.90 21.94
CA GLN A 545 27.08 6.90 21.86
C GLN A 545 26.06 7.34 20.82
N THR A 546 25.48 6.40 20.09
CA THR A 546 24.55 6.67 18.98
C THR A 546 23.12 6.21 19.24
N ASP A 547 22.83 5.57 20.38
CA ASP A 547 21.51 5.01 20.69
C ASP A 547 21.38 4.71 22.21
N PRO A 548 20.29 5.06 22.93
CA PRO A 548 19.15 5.92 22.57
C PRO A 548 19.36 7.40 22.96
N LEU A 549 20.57 7.73 23.41
CA LEU A 549 20.94 9.06 23.89
C LEU A 549 22.32 9.42 23.37
N PRO A 550 22.45 10.33 22.38
CA PRO A 550 23.75 10.85 22.02
C PRO A 550 24.34 11.59 23.23
N SER A 551 25.27 10.94 23.92
CA SER A 551 26.11 11.57 24.94
C SER A 551 27.45 11.94 24.30
N GLY A 552 27.72 13.24 24.29
CA GLY A 552 28.88 13.84 23.63
C GLY A 552 29.01 15.33 23.96
N ASP A 553 30.03 15.97 23.40
CA ASP A 553 30.23 17.41 23.54
C ASP A 553 29.10 18.15 22.79
N MET A 554 28.04 18.49 23.54
CA MET A 554 26.98 19.37 23.09
C MET A 554 27.58 20.73 22.74
N PHE A 555 27.37 21.20 21.51
CA PHE A 555 27.97 22.45 21.07
C PHE A 555 26.93 23.55 20.84
N GLY A 556 25.64 23.23 20.80
CA GLY A 556 24.55 24.20 20.67
C GLY A 556 23.24 23.68 21.25
N ALA A 557 22.45 24.58 21.85
CA ALA A 557 21.15 24.28 22.44
C ALA A 557 20.18 25.45 22.27
N ALA A 558 18.92 25.16 22.01
CA ALA A 558 17.82 26.12 22.01
C ALA A 558 16.69 25.61 22.91
N SER A 559 16.03 26.50 23.65
CA SER A 559 14.91 26.13 24.54
C SER A 559 13.62 26.78 24.08
N PHE A 560 12.53 26.04 24.16
CA PHE A 560 11.20 26.47 23.78
C PHE A 560 10.19 26.16 24.88
N THR A 561 9.09 26.91 24.91
CA THR A 561 7.97 26.69 25.84
C THR A 561 6.63 26.51 25.13
N ASN A 562 6.66 26.55 23.79
CA ASN A 562 5.49 26.45 22.94
C ASN A 562 5.85 25.93 21.55
N LEU A 563 5.10 24.94 21.08
CA LEU A 563 5.01 24.52 19.69
C LEU A 563 3.59 23.96 19.45
N PRO A 564 2.69 24.73 18.79
CA PRO A 564 1.35 24.27 18.47
C PRO A 564 1.35 23.07 17.52
N VAL A 565 0.26 22.32 17.50
CA VAL A 565 0.05 21.22 16.54
C VAL A 565 0.22 21.71 15.10
N GLY A 566 0.98 20.96 14.30
CA GLY A 566 1.29 21.27 12.90
C GLY A 566 2.22 22.46 12.69
N ALA A 567 2.68 23.12 13.77
CA ALA A 567 3.63 24.23 13.65
C ALA A 567 5.06 23.71 13.53
N GLN A 568 5.85 24.40 12.71
CA GLN A 568 7.27 24.15 12.54
C GLN A 568 8.12 25.27 13.14
N LYS A 569 9.33 24.91 13.59
CA LYS A 569 10.38 25.85 13.98
C LYS A 569 11.71 25.42 13.42
N THR A 570 12.41 26.37 12.82
CA THR A 570 13.75 26.17 12.32
C THR A 570 14.76 26.86 13.23
N ILE A 571 15.79 26.13 13.63
CA ILE A 571 16.88 26.58 14.50
C ILE A 571 18.17 26.46 13.73
N SER A 572 18.95 27.54 13.69
CA SER A 572 20.30 27.54 13.14
C SER A 572 21.33 27.75 14.24
N TYR A 573 22.39 26.93 14.23
CA TYR A 573 23.51 27.06 15.15
C TYR A 573 24.82 27.08 14.40
N THR A 574 25.66 28.08 14.69
CA THR A 574 26.97 28.23 14.07
C THR A 574 28.07 27.83 15.06
N PHE A 575 28.95 26.91 14.67
CA PHE A 575 30.05 26.42 15.50
C PHE A 575 31.39 26.43 14.76
N SER A 576 32.48 26.63 15.49
CA SER A 576 33.83 26.52 14.92
C SER A 576 34.18 25.05 14.71
N SER A 577 34.60 24.68 13.50
CA SER A 577 34.98 23.30 13.11
C SER A 577 36.12 22.65 13.92
N GLY A 578 36.74 23.37 14.86
CA GLY A 578 37.77 22.85 15.76
C GLY A 578 39.09 22.48 15.05
N THR A 579 40.18 22.37 15.81
CA THR A 579 41.53 22.08 15.26
C THR A 579 41.86 20.59 15.15
N ASN A 580 40.92 19.69 15.47
CA ASN A 580 41.12 18.25 15.47
C ASN A 580 39.81 17.57 15.04
N GLN A 581 39.64 17.33 13.75
CA GLN A 581 38.52 16.52 13.27
C GLN A 581 38.99 15.45 12.31
N GLN A 582 38.49 14.24 12.58
CA GLN A 582 38.69 13.04 11.79
C GLN A 582 38.10 13.26 10.39
N PHE A 583 38.57 12.52 9.39
CA PHE A 583 38.10 12.65 8.00
C PHE A 583 36.62 12.29 7.81
N ASN A 584 35.96 11.72 8.84
CA ASN A 584 34.54 11.40 8.86
C ASN A 584 33.93 12.03 10.12
N ASN A 585 33.10 13.05 9.97
CA ASN A 585 32.35 13.64 11.08
C ASN A 585 30.88 13.25 11.00
N ALA A 586 30.23 13.18 12.15
CA ALA A 586 28.80 12.93 12.31
C ALA A 586 28.16 14.05 13.12
N LEU A 587 27.11 14.66 12.58
CA LEU A 587 26.32 15.70 13.23
C LEU A 587 24.98 15.09 13.63
N TYR A 588 24.57 15.30 14.87
CA TYR A 588 23.26 14.89 15.37
C TYR A 588 22.50 16.10 15.89
N ALA A 589 21.18 16.08 15.73
CA ALA A 589 20.28 16.96 16.45
C ALA A 589 19.25 16.10 17.22
N LYS A 590 18.85 16.58 18.39
CA LYS A 590 17.79 15.96 19.20
C LYS A 590 16.80 17.02 19.68
N VAL A 591 15.51 16.80 19.46
CA VAL A 591 14.41 17.56 20.06
C VAL A 591 13.94 16.87 21.35
N ASP A 592 13.47 17.68 22.30
CA ASP A 592 13.28 17.32 23.71
C ASP A 592 14.42 16.46 24.28
N SER A 593 15.66 16.93 24.11
CA SER A 593 16.83 16.25 24.68
C SER A 593 16.76 16.10 26.20
N SER A 594 15.98 16.96 26.85
CA SER A 594 15.68 16.96 28.28
C SER A 594 14.66 15.90 28.72
N ASP A 595 13.93 15.31 27.78
CA ASP A 595 12.90 14.29 28.00
C ASP A 595 11.78 14.74 28.96
N PHE A 596 11.41 16.03 28.91
CA PHE A 596 10.38 16.61 29.79
C PHE A 596 8.98 16.61 29.19
N ILE A 597 8.87 16.43 27.88
CA ILE A 597 7.61 16.27 27.20
C ILE A 597 7.26 14.78 27.17
N ILE A 598 6.01 14.49 27.55
CA ILE A 598 5.45 13.15 27.35
C ILE A 598 4.93 13.12 25.93
N GLU A 599 5.60 12.33 25.10
CA GLU A 599 5.36 12.27 23.67
C GLU A 599 4.75 10.94 23.27
N THR A 600 4.03 10.94 22.16
CA THR A 600 3.41 9.74 21.61
C THR A 600 4.43 8.84 20.93
N ASP A 601 5.46 9.43 20.32
CA ASP A 601 6.65 8.76 19.80
C ASP A 601 7.88 9.58 20.26
N LYS A 602 8.97 8.88 20.59
CA LYS A 602 10.26 9.49 20.97
C LYS A 602 11.40 9.06 20.06
N THR A 603 11.13 8.13 19.15
CA THR A 603 12.12 7.56 18.23
C THR A 603 12.42 8.50 17.07
N ASN A 604 11.43 9.32 16.72
CA ASN A 604 11.45 10.41 15.72
C ASN A 604 12.10 11.73 16.23
N ASN A 605 12.54 11.78 17.48
CA ASN A 605 13.16 12.97 18.09
C ASN A 605 14.62 13.22 17.70
N VAL A 606 15.23 12.34 16.90
CA VAL A 606 16.67 12.39 16.61
C VAL A 606 16.91 12.31 15.10
N ALA A 607 17.80 13.16 14.59
CA ALA A 607 18.27 13.14 13.21
C ALA A 607 19.80 13.21 13.16
N ALA A 608 20.40 12.65 12.09
CA ALA A 608 21.84 12.60 11.92
C ALA A 608 22.30 12.83 10.48
N ILE A 609 23.40 13.56 10.31
CA ILE A 609 24.20 13.62 9.08
C ILE A 609 25.51 12.89 9.34
N LEU A 610 25.72 11.78 8.65
CA LEU A 610 26.90 10.93 8.83
C LEU A 610 27.96 11.19 7.75
N ASN A 611 29.23 11.00 8.12
CA ASN A 611 30.38 11.00 7.22
C ASN A 611 30.60 12.29 6.40
N PHE A 612 30.25 13.46 6.94
CA PHE A 612 30.58 14.71 6.27
C PHE A 612 32.07 15.04 6.42
N LYS A 613 32.67 15.58 5.35
CA LYS A 613 34.12 15.81 5.25
C LYS A 613 34.44 17.30 5.35
N VAL A 614 35.40 17.65 6.20
CA VAL A 614 36.02 18.98 6.23
C VAL A 614 37.37 18.88 5.53
N SER A 615 37.59 19.71 4.51
CA SER A 615 38.81 19.67 3.68
C SER A 615 39.91 20.56 4.26
N LEU A 616 41.16 20.07 4.21
CA LEU A 616 42.34 20.90 4.45
C LEU A 616 42.66 21.67 3.16
N ASN A 617 42.94 22.97 3.28
CA ASN A 617 43.50 23.77 2.19
C ASN A 617 44.88 23.24 1.80
N GLU A 618 44.96 22.26 0.90
CA GLU A 618 46.20 21.97 0.19
C GLU A 618 46.45 23.06 -0.86
N ARG A 619 47.05 24.17 -0.44
CA ARG A 619 47.78 25.04 -1.38
C ARG A 619 49.00 24.26 -1.88
N PHE A 620 48.85 23.52 -2.98
CA PHE A 620 49.99 23.01 -3.73
C PHE A 620 50.81 24.19 -4.27
N VAL A 621 51.94 24.48 -3.63
CA VAL A 621 52.99 25.29 -4.25
C VAL A 621 53.75 24.37 -5.21
N TYR A 622 53.41 24.45 -6.50
CA TYR A 622 54.27 23.88 -7.55
C TYR A 622 55.56 24.72 -7.62
N LEU A 623 56.63 24.24 -6.97
CA LEU A 623 57.99 24.64 -7.32
C LEU A 623 58.43 23.82 -8.54
N PRO A 624 58.68 24.42 -9.71
CA PRO A 624 59.28 23.70 -10.82
C PRO A 624 60.73 23.37 -10.45
N VAL A 625 61.01 22.08 -10.24
CA VAL A 625 62.38 21.57 -10.16
C VAL A 625 62.94 21.58 -11.58
N VAL A 626 63.76 22.59 -11.89
CA VAL A 626 64.69 22.53 -13.02
C VAL A 626 65.94 21.82 -12.52
N HIS A 627 66.14 20.57 -12.95
CA HIS A 627 67.47 19.95 -12.95
C HIS A 627 68.07 19.99 -14.35
N ARG A 628 69.33 20.44 -14.40
CA ARG A 628 70.21 20.48 -15.58
C ARG A 628 70.50 19.10 -16.12
#